data_AF-A0A4P7VI52-F1
#
_entry.id   AF-A0A4P7VI52-F1
#
_cell.length_a   1.000
_cell.length_b   1.000
_cell.length_c   1.000
_cell.angle_alpha   90.00
_cell.angle_beta   90.00
_cell.angle_gamma   90.00
#
_symmetry.space_group_name_H-M   'P 1'
#
loop_
_entity.id
_entity.type
_entity.pdbx_description
1 polymer ?
#
loop_
_entity_poly.entity_id
_entity_poly.type
_entity_poly.pdbx_seq_one_letter_code
_entity_poly.pdbx_strand_id
1 'polypeptide(L)'
;MCGLDGLVTINGIDIWSEFGAFLTEEKAGGRENLTAIMAPSKVKSHVGVNIREHDGTKYSDKLDVKNEEREVTLHFAIFAPTVTGWLTRYRAFITFLKQGADGWLSFNFPSIGLTMRMYYMSSTSYKPLTYLWKEGVQASRFKVTFKEPEPSF
;
A
#
# COMPACT_ATOMS: atom_id res chain seq x y z
N MET A 1 -5.33 2.07 -26.59
CA MET A 1 -5.64 1.56 -25.23
C MET A 1 -4.48 1.96 -24.33
N CYS A 2 -4.72 2.77 -23.30
CA CYS A 2 -3.67 3.18 -22.35
C CYS A 2 -3.30 2.00 -21.46
N GLY A 3 -2.05 1.52 -21.56
CA GLY A 3 -1.55 0.29 -20.94
C GLY A 3 -1.20 0.45 -19.46
N LEU A 4 -2.20 0.28 -18.60
CA LEU A 4 -2.01 0.15 -17.14
C LEU A 4 -2.47 -1.22 -16.62
N ASP A 5 -2.97 -2.07 -17.52
CA ASP A 5 -3.31 -3.46 -17.26
C ASP A 5 -2.09 -4.27 -16.78
N GLY A 6 -2.29 -5.08 -15.75
CA GLY A 6 -1.29 -6.03 -15.25
C GLY A 6 -0.15 -5.41 -14.44
N LEU A 7 -0.20 -4.12 -14.12
CA LEU A 7 0.83 -3.47 -13.30
C LEU A 7 0.71 -3.82 -11.81
N VAL A 8 -0.52 -3.98 -11.33
CA VAL A 8 -0.80 -4.33 -9.94
C VAL A 8 -2.02 -5.23 -9.90
N THR A 9 -1.86 -6.41 -9.29
CA THR A 9 -3.00 -7.28 -9.01
C THR A 9 -3.13 -7.48 -7.51
N ILE A 10 -4.36 -7.50 -7.00
CA ILE A 10 -4.66 -7.78 -5.60
C ILE A 10 -5.58 -9.00 -5.55
N ASN A 11 -5.18 -10.05 -4.84
CA ASN A 11 -5.92 -11.32 -4.79
C ASN A 11 -6.22 -11.89 -6.20
N GLY A 12 -5.29 -11.71 -7.13
CA GLY A 12 -5.43 -12.14 -8.53
C GLY A 12 -6.29 -11.23 -9.41
N ILE A 13 -6.88 -10.16 -8.86
CA ILE A 13 -7.69 -9.19 -9.61
C ILE A 13 -6.83 -8.02 -10.07
N ASP A 14 -6.84 -7.71 -11.37
CA ASP A 14 -6.22 -6.51 -11.92
C ASP A 14 -7.04 -5.26 -11.54
N ILE A 15 -6.46 -4.40 -10.72
CA ILE A 15 -7.19 -3.26 -10.13
C ILE A 15 -7.55 -2.19 -11.17
N TRP A 16 -6.78 -2.14 -12.26
CA TRP A 16 -7.06 -1.23 -13.37
C TRP A 16 -8.29 -1.68 -14.14
N SER A 17 -8.32 -2.94 -14.59
CA SER A 17 -9.44 -3.46 -15.38
C SER A 17 -10.75 -3.49 -14.59
N GLU A 18 -10.70 -3.88 -13.30
CA GLU A 18 -11.91 -4.03 -12.49
C GLU A 18 -12.43 -2.67 -11.97
N PHE A 19 -11.54 -1.81 -11.46
CA PHE A 19 -11.95 -0.60 -10.74
C PHE A 19 -11.52 0.71 -11.43
N GLY A 20 -10.73 0.65 -12.50
CA GLY A 20 -10.04 1.83 -13.04
C GLY A 20 -9.03 2.41 -12.06
N ALA A 21 -8.55 1.60 -11.10
CA ALA A 21 -7.61 2.00 -10.07
C ALA A 21 -6.17 1.77 -10.53
N PHE A 22 -5.25 2.65 -10.15
CA PHE A 22 -3.84 2.51 -10.45
C PHE A 22 -2.99 3.24 -9.39
N LEU A 23 -1.72 2.87 -9.29
CA LEU A 23 -0.77 3.58 -8.43
C LEU A 23 -0.37 4.91 -9.07
N THR A 24 -0.37 5.97 -8.26
CA THR A 24 -0.05 7.33 -8.69
C THR A 24 0.90 7.99 -7.70
N GLU A 25 1.72 8.91 -8.16
CA GLU A 25 2.65 9.66 -7.30
C GLU A 25 2.12 11.08 -7.02
N GLU A 26 2.68 11.80 -6.05
CA GLU A 26 2.19 13.16 -5.79
C GLU A 26 2.57 14.13 -6.91
N LYS A 27 3.73 13.90 -7.53
CA LYS A 27 4.33 14.73 -8.56
C LYS A 27 4.95 13.87 -9.66
N ALA A 28 5.14 14.45 -10.84
CA ALA A 28 5.87 13.79 -11.92
C ALA A 28 7.31 13.48 -11.48
N GLY A 29 7.78 12.26 -11.76
CA GLY A 29 9.08 11.77 -11.30
C GLY A 29 9.12 11.33 -9.83
N GLY A 30 7.98 11.38 -9.14
CA GLY A 30 7.81 10.81 -7.82
C GLY A 30 8.09 9.31 -7.79
N ARG A 31 8.38 8.80 -6.61
CA ARG A 31 8.71 7.40 -6.32
C ARG A 31 8.14 6.98 -4.97
N GLU A 32 7.11 7.65 -4.48
CA GLU A 32 6.55 7.46 -3.14
C GLU A 32 6.05 6.03 -2.97
N ASN A 33 5.32 5.48 -3.96
CA ASN A 33 4.87 4.09 -3.89
C ASN A 33 6.04 3.11 -3.90
N LEU A 34 6.97 3.25 -4.84
CA LEU A 34 8.14 2.35 -4.92
C LEU A 34 8.96 2.42 -3.63
N THR A 35 9.14 3.62 -3.08
CA THR A 35 9.85 3.82 -1.82
C THR A 35 9.11 3.16 -0.66
N ALA A 36 7.79 3.29 -0.57
CA ALA A 36 7.00 2.65 0.48
C ALA A 36 7.00 1.12 0.37
N ILE A 37 6.92 0.58 -0.86
CA ILE A 37 6.97 -0.85 -1.13
C ILE A 37 8.34 -1.43 -0.74
N MET A 38 9.42 -0.70 -1.03
CA MET A 38 10.81 -1.13 -0.81
C MET A 38 11.40 -0.67 0.53
N ALA A 39 10.62 -0.05 1.42
CA ALA A 39 11.11 0.45 2.71
C ALA A 39 11.24 -0.70 3.71
N PRO A 40 12.44 -1.10 4.17
CA PRO A 40 12.62 -2.26 5.03
C PRO A 40 11.85 -2.14 6.35
N SER A 41 11.42 -3.29 6.87
CA SER A 41 10.81 -3.37 8.20
C SER A 41 11.84 -3.05 9.29
N LYS A 42 11.33 -2.66 10.47
CA LYS A 42 12.16 -2.66 11.68
C LYS A 42 12.40 -4.09 12.14
N VAL A 43 13.40 -4.28 12.96
CA VAL A 43 13.66 -5.56 13.63
C VAL A 43 13.12 -5.52 15.05
N LYS A 44 12.70 -6.67 15.57
CA LYS A 44 12.24 -6.82 16.95
C LYS A 44 13.35 -6.44 17.90
N SER A 45 12.99 -5.70 18.94
CA SER A 45 13.95 -5.29 19.96
C SER A 45 14.61 -6.49 20.64
N HIS A 46 15.90 -6.37 20.90
CA HIS A 46 16.63 -7.32 21.73
C HIS A 46 16.48 -6.94 23.20
N VAL A 47 16.29 -7.95 24.06
CA VAL A 47 16.24 -7.75 25.50
C VAL A 47 17.68 -7.69 26.03
N GLY A 48 18.04 -6.55 26.60
CA GLY A 48 19.33 -6.33 27.27
C GLY A 48 19.18 -6.27 28.79
N VAL A 49 20.20 -6.73 29.50
CA VAL A 49 20.32 -6.61 30.96
C VAL A 49 21.23 -5.43 31.27
N ASN A 50 20.68 -4.41 31.93
CA ASN A 50 21.42 -3.23 32.35
C ASN A 50 21.84 -3.40 33.82
N ILE A 51 23.15 -3.47 34.06
CA ILE A 51 23.74 -3.72 35.39
C ILE A 51 24.48 -2.45 35.81
N ARG A 52 24.11 -1.88 36.97
CA ARG A 52 24.59 -0.56 37.42
C ARG A 52 26.11 -0.48 37.55
N GLU A 53 26.74 -1.57 37.96
CA GLU A 53 28.17 -1.66 38.23
C GLU A 53 29.02 -1.85 36.95
N HIS A 54 28.38 -2.02 35.78
CA HIS A 54 29.05 -2.21 34.50
C HIS A 54 28.66 -1.11 33.50
N ASP A 55 29.61 -0.71 32.67
CA ASP A 55 29.32 0.17 31.54
C ASP A 55 28.51 -0.58 30.46
N GLY A 56 27.49 0.10 29.92
CA GLY A 56 26.70 -0.41 28.79
C GLY A 56 25.55 -1.33 29.19
N THR A 57 25.17 -2.23 28.27
CA THR A 57 24.05 -3.18 28.46
C THR A 57 24.48 -4.53 27.92
N LYS A 58 24.31 -5.58 28.73
CA LYS A 58 24.66 -6.95 28.35
C LYS A 58 23.53 -7.56 27.52
N TYR A 59 23.88 -8.12 26.37
CA TYR A 59 22.94 -8.85 25.51
C TYR A 59 23.25 -10.34 25.49
N SER A 60 22.38 -11.11 24.83
CA SER A 60 22.64 -12.50 24.47
C SER A 60 23.87 -12.61 23.56
N ASP A 61 24.64 -13.68 23.71
CA ASP A 61 25.80 -13.98 22.84
C ASP A 61 25.39 -14.18 21.36
N LYS A 62 24.12 -14.52 21.13
CA LYS A 62 23.50 -14.65 19.81
C LYS A 62 22.32 -13.69 19.67
N LEU A 63 22.34 -12.87 18.62
CA LEU A 63 21.27 -11.96 18.24
C LEU A 63 20.52 -12.50 17.02
N ASP A 64 19.47 -13.29 17.27
CA ASP A 64 18.60 -13.80 16.20
C ASP A 64 17.64 -12.69 15.74
N VAL A 65 18.01 -12.03 14.65
CA VAL A 65 17.23 -10.92 14.08
C VAL A 65 15.93 -11.43 13.49
N LYS A 66 14.82 -10.79 13.85
CA LYS A 66 13.47 -11.03 13.31
C LYS A 66 12.80 -9.71 13.01
N ASN A 67 12.08 -9.64 11.91
CA ASN A 67 11.37 -8.43 11.52
C ASN A 67 10.15 -8.18 12.42
N GLU A 68 9.87 -6.90 12.66
CA GLU A 68 8.58 -6.40 13.13
C GLU A 68 7.62 -6.24 11.95
N GLU A 69 6.33 -6.24 12.25
CA GLU A 69 5.31 -5.80 11.30
C GLU A 69 5.55 -4.34 10.88
N ARG A 70 5.17 -4.00 9.65
CA ARG A 70 5.30 -2.62 9.13
C ARG A 70 4.01 -2.11 8.52
N GLU A 71 3.90 -0.79 8.44
CA GLU A 71 2.84 -0.12 7.71
C GLU A 71 3.35 0.32 6.34
N VAL A 72 2.54 0.10 5.31
CA VAL A 72 2.84 0.46 3.93
C VAL A 72 1.72 1.38 3.44
N THR A 73 2.06 2.62 3.11
CA THR A 73 1.09 3.58 2.58
C THR A 73 1.29 3.75 1.09
N LEU A 74 0.27 3.39 0.32
CA LEU A 74 0.25 3.49 -1.14
C LEU A 74 -0.71 4.57 -1.59
N HIS A 75 -0.35 5.23 -2.68
CA HIS A 75 -1.07 6.30 -3.32
C HIS A 75 -1.79 5.74 -4.55
N PHE A 76 -3.11 5.77 -4.52
CA PHE A 76 -3.97 5.31 -5.60
C PHE A 76 -4.64 6.50 -6.30
N ALA A 77 -4.95 6.31 -7.56
CA ALA A 77 -5.95 7.09 -8.26
C ALA A 77 -6.99 6.17 -8.91
N ILE A 78 -8.22 6.66 -9.01
CA ILE A 78 -9.27 6.01 -9.78
C ILE A 78 -9.68 6.94 -10.91
N PHE A 79 -9.80 6.37 -12.10
CA PHE A 79 -10.28 7.02 -13.31
C PHE A 79 -11.68 6.49 -13.68
N ALA A 80 -12.59 7.39 -14.05
CA ALA A 80 -13.85 7.01 -14.69
C ALA A 80 -14.37 8.09 -15.65
N PRO A 81 -15.15 7.72 -16.69
CA PRO A 81 -15.69 8.69 -17.64
C PRO A 81 -16.72 9.67 -17.06
N THR A 82 -17.40 9.29 -15.97
CA THR A 82 -18.45 10.08 -15.33
C THR A 82 -18.26 10.15 -13.82
N VAL A 83 -18.79 11.20 -13.18
CA VAL A 83 -18.75 11.35 -11.72
C VAL A 83 -19.46 10.21 -11.01
N THR A 84 -20.64 9.80 -11.49
CA THR A 84 -21.38 8.66 -10.94
C THR A 84 -20.60 7.36 -11.08
N GLY A 85 -19.99 7.10 -12.25
CA GLY A 85 -19.14 5.94 -12.46
C GLY A 85 -17.91 5.94 -11.56
N TRP A 86 -17.32 7.11 -11.32
CA TRP A 86 -16.21 7.28 -10.40
C TRP A 86 -16.60 6.95 -8.96
N LEU A 87 -17.74 7.47 -8.48
CA LEU A 87 -18.24 7.19 -7.12
C LEU A 87 -18.52 5.70 -6.91
N THR A 88 -19.12 5.04 -7.90
CA THR A 88 -19.36 3.58 -7.85
C THR A 88 -18.06 2.80 -7.77
N ARG A 89 -17.08 3.11 -8.65
CA ARG A 89 -15.76 2.46 -8.64
C ARG A 89 -15.00 2.70 -7.34
N TYR A 90 -15.00 3.94 -6.83
CA TYR A 90 -14.35 4.29 -5.58
C TYR A 90 -14.91 3.50 -4.39
N ARG A 91 -16.25 3.44 -4.26
CA ARG A 91 -16.89 2.66 -3.19
C ARG A 91 -16.59 1.17 -3.32
N ALA A 92 -16.70 0.61 -4.53
CA ALA A 92 -16.40 -0.79 -4.79
C ALA A 92 -14.94 -1.13 -4.45
N PHE A 93 -14.00 -0.28 -4.85
CA PHE A 93 -12.58 -0.48 -4.58
C PHE A 93 -12.25 -0.42 -3.08
N ILE A 94 -12.78 0.56 -2.34
CA ILE A 94 -12.57 0.63 -0.89
C ILE A 94 -13.20 -0.58 -0.17
N THR A 95 -14.40 -1.00 -0.58
CA THR A 95 -15.04 -2.21 -0.03
C THR A 95 -14.19 -3.45 -0.32
N PHE A 96 -13.70 -3.60 -1.55
CA PHE A 96 -12.80 -4.68 -1.95
C PHE A 96 -11.54 -4.73 -1.10
N LEU A 97 -10.86 -3.59 -0.89
CA LEU A 97 -9.66 -3.52 -0.03
C LEU A 97 -9.98 -3.87 1.43
N LYS A 98 -11.14 -3.47 1.95
CA LYS A 98 -11.54 -3.77 3.33
C LYS A 98 -11.93 -5.24 3.53
N GLN A 99 -12.60 -5.83 2.55
CA GLN A 99 -13.08 -7.21 2.63
C GLN A 99 -11.96 -8.21 2.34
N GLY A 100 -11.14 -7.94 1.31
CA GLY A 100 -10.09 -8.85 0.87
C GLY A 100 -10.58 -10.29 0.65
N ALA A 101 -9.66 -11.24 0.69
CA ALA A 101 -9.95 -12.66 0.84
C ALA A 101 -9.85 -12.98 2.33
N ASP A 102 -10.99 -13.07 3.01
CA ASP A 102 -11.06 -13.20 4.48
C ASP A 102 -10.24 -12.13 5.22
N GLY A 103 -10.31 -10.87 4.75
CA GLY A 103 -9.57 -9.73 5.28
C GLY A 103 -8.16 -9.56 4.71
N TRP A 104 -7.64 -10.55 3.95
CA TRP A 104 -6.29 -10.51 3.41
C TRP A 104 -6.22 -9.95 1.99
N LEU A 105 -5.15 -9.21 1.72
CA LEU A 105 -4.80 -8.68 0.41
C LEU A 105 -3.42 -9.20 0.01
N SER A 106 -3.39 -10.07 -1.00
CA SER A 106 -2.19 -10.50 -1.68
C SER A 106 -1.91 -9.54 -2.83
N PHE A 107 -1.07 -8.54 -2.57
CA PHE A 107 -0.58 -7.62 -3.58
C PHE A 107 0.51 -8.28 -4.39
N ASN A 108 0.44 -8.16 -5.71
CA ASN A 108 1.49 -8.60 -6.61
C ASN A 108 1.86 -7.42 -7.53
N PHE A 109 3.17 -7.16 -7.60
CA PHE A 109 3.81 -6.11 -8.37
C PHE A 109 4.76 -6.75 -9.40
N PRO A 110 4.25 -7.13 -10.60
CA PRO A 110 5.03 -7.91 -11.56
C PRO A 110 6.31 -7.22 -12.03
N SER A 111 6.31 -5.89 -12.15
CA SER A 111 7.45 -5.10 -12.63
C SER A 111 8.70 -5.22 -11.76
N ILE A 112 8.53 -5.54 -10.47
CA ILE A 112 9.62 -5.71 -9.50
C ILE A 112 9.67 -7.13 -8.93
N GLY A 113 8.83 -8.06 -9.43
CA GLY A 113 8.79 -9.45 -8.98
C GLY A 113 8.43 -9.63 -7.50
N LEU A 114 7.64 -8.71 -6.92
CA LEU A 114 7.34 -8.70 -5.49
C LEU A 114 5.88 -9.05 -5.24
N THR A 115 5.65 -9.95 -4.29
CA THR A 115 4.34 -10.22 -3.70
C THR A 115 4.36 -9.88 -2.22
N MET A 116 3.34 -9.18 -1.75
CA MET A 116 3.20 -8.76 -0.36
C MET A 116 1.82 -9.19 0.14
N ARG A 117 1.77 -9.73 1.36
CA ARG A 117 0.50 -10.07 2.02
C ARG A 117 0.21 -9.04 3.11
N MET A 118 -0.84 -8.25 2.91
CA MET A 118 -1.19 -7.13 3.76
C MET A 118 -2.68 -7.13 4.10
N TYR A 119 -3.10 -6.28 5.03
CA TYR A 119 -4.51 -5.98 5.28
C TYR A 119 -4.76 -4.48 5.40
N TYR A 120 -5.99 -4.05 5.11
CA TYR A 120 -6.37 -2.63 5.12
C TYR A 120 -6.36 -2.05 6.55
N MET A 121 -5.77 -0.87 6.73
CA MET A 121 -5.82 -0.11 7.99
C MET A 121 -6.70 1.12 7.87
N SER A 122 -6.35 2.05 6.99
CA SER A 122 -7.05 3.32 6.84
C SER A 122 -6.86 3.93 5.47
N SER A 123 -7.66 4.95 5.14
CA SER A 123 -7.56 5.71 3.90
C SER A 123 -7.77 7.18 4.18
N THR A 124 -7.04 8.04 3.47
CA THR A 124 -7.30 9.49 3.48
C THR A 124 -8.54 9.80 2.66
N SER A 125 -9.10 11.00 2.85
CA SER A 125 -10.05 11.58 1.89
C SER A 125 -9.42 11.68 0.50
N TYR A 126 -10.22 11.52 -0.54
CA TYR A 126 -9.76 11.70 -1.92
C TYR A 126 -9.53 13.17 -2.25
N LYS A 127 -8.57 13.42 -3.15
CA LYS A 127 -8.27 14.71 -3.74
C LYS A 127 -8.58 14.64 -5.24
N PRO A 128 -9.53 15.43 -5.75
CA PRO A 128 -9.80 15.51 -7.18
C PRO A 128 -8.54 15.94 -7.94
N LEU A 129 -8.23 15.26 -9.04
CA LEU A 129 -7.20 15.65 -10.01
C LEU A 129 -7.82 16.45 -11.17
N THR A 130 -9.08 16.18 -11.48
CA THR A 130 -9.88 16.91 -12.48
C THR A 130 -10.87 17.85 -11.81
N TYR A 131 -11.25 18.92 -12.51
CA TYR A 131 -12.32 19.82 -12.06
C TYR A 131 -13.66 19.09 -12.11
N LEU A 132 -14.27 18.89 -10.93
CA LEU A 132 -15.56 18.20 -10.76
C LEU A 132 -16.75 18.85 -11.51
N TRP A 133 -16.60 20.12 -11.93
CA TRP A 133 -17.69 20.98 -12.43
C TRP A 133 -17.81 21.03 -13.96
N LYS A 134 -16.92 20.35 -14.70
CA LYS A 134 -17.06 20.17 -16.14
C LYS A 134 -17.63 18.78 -16.40
N GLU A 135 -18.67 18.68 -17.22
CA GLU A 135 -19.12 17.39 -17.75
C GLU A 135 -17.93 16.70 -18.43
N GLY A 136 -17.54 15.54 -17.88
CA GLY A 136 -16.41 14.79 -18.39
C GLY A 136 -15.68 13.98 -17.31
N VAL A 137 -14.66 13.29 -17.81
CA VAL A 137 -13.76 12.37 -17.11
C VAL A 137 -13.39 12.83 -15.69
N GLN A 138 -13.60 11.95 -14.72
CA GLN A 138 -13.21 12.16 -13.32
C GLN A 138 -11.99 11.30 -12.97
N ALA A 139 -10.97 11.97 -12.45
CA ALA A 139 -9.85 11.32 -11.78
C ALA A 139 -9.65 11.94 -10.40
N SER A 140 -9.47 11.10 -9.38
CA SER A 140 -9.11 11.54 -8.02
C SER A 140 -8.11 10.58 -7.42
N ARG A 141 -7.22 11.11 -6.58
CA ARG A 141 -6.21 10.34 -5.85
C ARG A 141 -6.47 10.30 -4.36
N PHE A 142 -6.01 9.26 -3.69
CA PHE A 142 -6.11 9.06 -2.24
C PHE A 142 -4.98 8.14 -1.78
N LYS A 143 -4.71 8.14 -0.47
CA LYS A 143 -3.72 7.24 0.13
C LYS A 143 -4.43 6.17 0.93
N VAL A 144 -3.93 4.95 0.85
CA VAL A 144 -4.38 3.82 1.67
C VAL A 144 -3.19 3.28 2.42
N THR A 145 -3.34 3.14 3.73
CA THR A 145 -2.36 2.50 4.60
C THR A 145 -2.77 1.07 4.82
N PHE A 146 -1.81 0.16 4.65
CA PHE A 146 -1.93 -1.27 4.90
C PHE A 146 -0.95 -1.68 5.98
N LYS A 147 -1.22 -2.81 6.62
CA LYS A 147 -0.28 -3.46 7.52
C LYS A 147 0.23 -4.75 6.90
N GLU A 148 1.55 -4.90 6.89
CA GLU A 148 2.25 -6.13 6.52
C GLU A 148 2.76 -6.81 7.81
N PRO A 149 2.11 -7.90 8.27
CA PRO A 149 2.48 -8.53 9.53
C PRO A 149 3.78 -9.33 9.44
N GLU A 150 4.09 -9.89 8.27
CA GLU A 150 5.27 -10.73 8.02
C GLU A 150 6.06 -10.18 6.82
N PRO A 151 6.81 -9.09 7.00
CA PRO A 151 7.58 -8.49 5.92
C PRO A 151 8.81 -9.31 5.55
N SER A 152 9.08 -9.38 4.25
CA SER A 152 10.20 -10.15 3.69
C SER A 152 11.58 -9.51 3.88
N PHE A 153 11.64 -8.21 4.19
CA PHE A 153 12.88 -7.44 4.39
C PHE A 153 12.66 -6.18 5.23
#